data_AF-A0A7S0LF75-F1
#
_entry.id   AF-A0A7S0LF75-F1
#
_cell.length_a   1.000
_cell.length_b   1.000
_cell.length_c   1.000
_cell.angle_alpha   90.00
_cell.angle_beta   90.00
_cell.angle_gamma   90.00
#
_symmetry.space_group_name_H-M   'P 1'
#
loop_
_entity.id
_entity.type
_entity.pdbx_description
1 polymer ?
#
loop_
_entity_poly.entity_id
_entity_poly.type
_entity_poly.pdbx_seq_one_letter_code
_entity_poly.pdbx_strand_id
1 'polypeptide(L)'
;ATGLAICASPLAASPAGMLTLPLSARLICANAVLSLFGFFLTRRMARAMRDTFIKARLFGIDLNKPDTKRDANGVLIRPIEGPVVPEAMGAVAGTAFLVCMFIFIPFAFVSGGSRWG
;
A
#
# COMPACT_ATOMS: atom_id res chain seq x y z
N ALA A 1 13.17 -29.07 -22.49
CA ALA A 1 12.73 -27.80 -23.06
C ALA A 1 11.23 -27.88 -23.32
N THR A 2 10.40 -27.50 -22.36
CA THR A 2 8.95 -27.40 -22.52
C THR A 2 8.57 -25.98 -22.16
N GLY A 3 8.07 -25.27 -23.17
CA GLY A 3 8.01 -23.83 -23.23
C GLY A 3 7.11 -23.22 -22.17
N LEU A 4 7.65 -22.16 -21.57
CA LEU A 4 6.96 -21.13 -20.82
C LEU A 4 5.99 -20.38 -21.76
N ALA A 5 4.86 -21.01 -22.11
CA ALA A 5 3.78 -20.34 -22.82
C ALA A 5 2.91 -19.55 -21.83
N ILE A 6 3.53 -18.61 -21.10
CA ILE A 6 2.82 -17.56 -20.36
C ILE A 6 2.75 -16.35 -21.28
N CYS A 7 2.12 -16.53 -22.44
CA CYS A 7 1.91 -15.45 -23.40
C CYS A 7 0.42 -15.35 -23.72
N ALA A 8 -0.23 -14.39 -23.07
CA ALA A 8 -1.23 -13.52 -23.68
C ALA A 8 -2.48 -14.18 -24.30
N SER A 9 -3.11 -15.14 -23.61
CA SER A 9 -4.48 -15.53 -23.98
C SER A 9 -5.47 -14.57 -23.32
N PRO A 10 -6.44 -13.98 -24.06
CA PRO A 10 -7.51 -13.13 -23.50
C PRO A 10 -8.41 -13.87 -22.49
N LEU A 11 -8.25 -15.19 -22.39
CA LEU A 11 -8.93 -16.05 -21.42
C LEU A 11 -8.45 -15.83 -19.96
N ALA A 12 -7.22 -15.35 -19.75
CA ALA A 12 -6.67 -15.11 -18.41
C ALA A 12 -7.33 -13.92 -17.67
N ALA A 13 -8.05 -13.06 -18.39
CA ALA A 13 -8.80 -11.93 -17.84
C ALA A 13 -10.23 -12.31 -17.39
N SER A 14 -10.70 -13.52 -17.71
CA SER A 14 -12.01 -14.01 -17.26
C SER A 14 -11.89 -14.66 -15.87
N PRO A 15 -12.85 -14.43 -14.95
CA PRO A 15 -12.86 -15.12 -13.65
C PRO A 15 -12.83 -16.65 -13.77
N ALA A 16 -13.32 -17.19 -14.90
CA ALA A 16 -13.25 -18.62 -15.20
C ALA A 16 -11.85 -19.09 -15.63
N GLY A 17 -11.08 -18.25 -16.34
CA GLY A 17 -9.71 -18.59 -16.78
C GLY A 17 -8.66 -18.44 -15.67
N MET A 18 -8.95 -17.65 -14.63
CA MET A 18 -8.10 -17.59 -13.43
C MET A 18 -8.11 -18.92 -12.65
N LEU A 19 -9.16 -19.74 -12.83
CA LEU A 19 -9.31 -21.03 -12.14
C LEU A 19 -8.43 -22.13 -12.76
N THR A 20 -8.12 -22.04 -14.06
CA THR A 20 -7.35 -23.03 -14.83
C THR A 20 -5.82 -22.85 -14.76
N LEU A 21 -5.33 -21.81 -14.09
CA LEU A 21 -3.90 -21.52 -13.92
C LEU A 21 -3.25 -22.38 -12.82
N PRO A 22 -1.91 -22.62 -12.87
CA PRO A 22 -1.20 -23.34 -11.81
C PRO A 22 -1.34 -22.64 -10.46
N LEU A 23 -1.29 -23.41 -9.37
CA LEU A 23 -1.52 -22.94 -8.00
C LEU A 23 -0.71 -21.68 -7.64
N SER A 24 0.57 -21.66 -8.05
CA SER A 24 1.47 -20.53 -7.83
C SER A 24 1.02 -19.25 -8.55
N ALA A 25 0.54 -19.36 -9.78
CA ALA A 25 0.05 -18.21 -10.55
C ALA A 25 -1.22 -17.61 -9.94
N ARG A 26 -2.16 -18.45 -9.43
CA ARG A 26 -3.40 -17.96 -8.81
C ARG A 26 -3.14 -17.09 -7.57
N LEU A 27 -2.18 -17.51 -6.74
CA LEU A 27 -1.78 -16.78 -5.53
C LEU A 27 -1.10 -15.46 -5.87
N ILE A 28 -0.22 -15.46 -6.88
CA ILE A 28 0.45 -14.25 -7.36
C ILE A 28 -0.57 -13.26 -7.95
N CYS A 29 -1.51 -13.74 -8.77
CA CYS A 29 -2.58 -12.91 -9.31
C CYS A 29 -3.47 -12.32 -8.22
N ALA A 30 -3.90 -13.13 -7.25
CA ALA A 30 -4.70 -12.67 -6.11
C ALA A 30 -3.95 -11.60 -5.29
N ASN A 31 -2.66 -11.81 -5.01
CA ASN A 31 -1.84 -10.84 -4.30
C ASN A 31 -1.65 -9.55 -5.11
N ALA A 32 -1.46 -9.64 -6.43
CA ALA A 32 -1.31 -8.47 -7.30
C ALA A 32 -2.59 -7.62 -7.32
N VAL A 33 -3.76 -8.25 -7.46
CA VAL A 33 -5.06 -7.56 -7.41
C VAL A 33 -5.27 -6.91 -6.05
N LEU A 34 -4.97 -7.63 -4.97
CA LEU A 34 -5.14 -7.12 -3.62
C LEU A 34 -4.14 -5.99 -3.29
N SER A 35 -2.93 -6.05 -3.83
CA SER A 35 -1.93 -4.98 -3.71
C SER A 35 -2.37 -3.73 -4.45
N LEU A 36 -2.97 -3.87 -5.64
CA LEU A 36 -3.53 -2.75 -6.38
C LEU A 36 -4.69 -2.10 -5.60
N PHE A 37 -5.59 -2.91 -5.05
CA PHE A 37 -6.66 -2.44 -4.17
C PHE A 37 -6.10 -1.73 -2.92
N GLY A 38 -5.11 -2.34 -2.26
CA GLY A 38 -4.42 -1.81 -1.10
C GLY A 38 -3.74 -0.46 -1.37
N PHE A 39 -3.19 -0.25 -2.58
CA PHE A 39 -2.65 1.05 -2.99
C PHE A 39 -3.72 2.14 -3.03
N PHE A 40 -4.87 1.87 -3.66
CA PHE A 40 -5.97 2.84 -3.72
C PHE A 40 -6.55 3.12 -2.33
N LEU A 41 -6.71 2.08 -1.51
CA LEU A 41 -7.16 2.18 -0.12
C LEU A 41 -6.20 3.07 0.69
N THR A 42 -4.90 2.79 0.63
CA THR A 42 -3.87 3.56 1.34
C THR A 42 -3.85 5.01 0.89
N ARG A 43 -3.92 5.27 -0.42
CA ARG A 43 -3.96 6.65 -0.95
C ARG A 43 -5.17 7.42 -0.45
N ARG A 44 -6.34 6.78 -0.36
CA ARG A 44 -7.56 7.41 0.13
C ARG A 44 -7.54 7.61 1.65
N MET A 45 -7.09 6.62 2.41
CA MET A 45 -6.95 6.69 3.86
C MET A 45 -5.91 7.74 4.27
N ALA A 46 -4.78 7.82 3.57
CA ALA A 46 -3.73 8.79 3.85
C ALA A 46 -4.24 10.24 3.76
N ARG A 47 -5.08 10.54 2.76
CA ARG A 47 -5.70 11.87 2.65
C ARG A 47 -6.75 12.11 3.74
N ALA A 48 -7.61 11.12 3.99
CA ALA A 48 -8.68 11.25 4.98
C ALA A 48 -8.15 11.42 6.42
N MET A 49 -7.03 10.76 6.75
CA MET A 49 -6.43 10.82 8.08
C MET A 49 -5.63 12.09 8.33
N ARG A 50 -5.18 12.80 7.29
CA ARG A 50 -4.34 14.01 7.42
C ARG A 50 -4.87 14.98 8.48
N ASP A 51 -6.15 15.30 8.43
CA ASP A 51 -6.75 16.27 9.35
C ASP A 51 -6.82 15.76 10.79
N THR A 52 -7.00 14.45 10.97
CA THR A 52 -6.97 13.80 12.29
C THR A 52 -5.59 13.84 12.91
N PHE A 53 -4.54 13.57 12.14
CA PHE A 53 -3.15 13.66 12.60
C PHE A 53 -2.77 15.09 12.99
N ILE A 54 -3.21 16.09 12.21
CA ILE A 54 -2.99 17.51 12.53
C ILE A 54 -3.71 17.89 13.83
N LYS A 55 -4.97 17.47 14.01
CA LYS A 55 -5.73 17.71 15.25
C LYS A 55 -5.10 17.04 16.48
N ALA A 56 -4.53 15.85 16.30
CA ALA A 56 -3.81 15.12 17.35
C ALA A 56 -2.40 15.69 17.65
N ARG A 57 -2.01 16.80 17.00
CA ARG A 57 -0.66 17.39 17.09
C ARG A 57 0.46 16.45 16.63
N LEU A 58 0.13 15.44 15.82
CA LEU A 58 1.06 14.54 15.14
C LEU A 58 1.42 15.13 13.78
N PHE A 59 2.10 16.28 13.80
CA PHE A 59 2.60 16.94 12.60
C PHE A 59 3.99 17.51 12.85
N GLY A 60 4.77 17.59 11.79
CA GLY A 60 6.10 18.19 11.74
C GLY A 60 6.11 19.34 10.73
N ILE A 61 7.13 20.18 10.83
CA ILE A 61 7.39 21.24 9.84
C ILE A 61 8.50 20.75 8.94
N ASP A 62 8.32 20.86 7.62
CA ASP A 62 9.37 20.51 6.67
C ASP A 62 10.52 21.52 6.74
N LEU A 63 11.66 21.10 7.29
CA LEU A 63 12.82 21.96 7.51
C LEU A 63 13.59 22.29 6.22
N ASN A 64 13.41 21.47 5.17
CA ASN A 64 14.19 21.58 3.93
C ASN A 64 13.47 22.38 2.84
N LYS A 65 12.26 22.87 3.12
CA LYS A 65 11.49 23.66 2.15
C LYS A 65 11.89 25.15 2.18
N PRO A 66 11.96 25.85 1.02
CA PRO A 66 12.22 27.29 0.98
C PRO A 66 11.15 28.13 1.68
N ASP A 67 9.94 27.57 1.85
CA ASP A 67 8.83 28.22 2.55
C ASP A 67 9.04 28.26 4.08
N THR A 68 10.10 27.64 4.59
CA THR A 68 10.44 27.60 6.01
C THR A 68 11.33 28.78 6.38
N LYS A 69 10.97 29.53 7.44
CA LYS A 69 11.68 30.75 7.84
C LYS A 69 13.15 30.48 8.19
N ARG A 70 14.06 31.10 7.45
CA ARG A 70 15.51 31.04 7.64
C ARG A 70 16.11 32.44 7.72
N ASP A 71 17.19 32.56 8.47
CA ASP A 71 18.02 33.75 8.55
C ASP A 71 18.86 33.94 7.29
N ALA A 72 19.40 35.15 7.09
CA ALA A 72 20.30 35.50 5.99
C ALA A 72 21.54 34.58 5.92
N ASN A 73 21.93 33.97 7.05
CA ASN A 73 23.02 33.00 7.16
C ASN A 73 22.61 31.54 6.87
N GLY A 74 21.36 31.30 6.45
CA GLY A 74 20.84 29.96 6.17
C GLY A 74 20.43 29.15 7.41
N VAL A 75 20.50 29.74 8.60
CA VAL A 75 20.15 29.14 9.89
C VAL A 75 18.65 29.23 10.15
N LEU A 76 18.06 28.20 10.78
CA LEU A 76 16.64 28.17 11.15
C LEU A 76 16.34 29.17 12.29
N ILE A 77 15.37 30.06 12.07
CA ILE A 77 14.92 31.02 13.10
C ILE A 77 13.85 30.34 13.98
N ARG A 78 13.91 30.54 15.30
CA ARG A 78 12.89 30.06 16.25
C ARG A 78 11.88 31.20 16.55
N PRO A 79 10.57 30.93 16.62
CA PRO A 79 9.90 29.64 16.40
C PRO A 79 9.96 29.20 14.93
N ILE A 80 10.14 27.90 14.71
CA ILE A 80 10.22 27.33 13.35
C ILE A 80 8.82 27.41 12.77
N GLU A 81 8.67 28.15 11.67
CA GLU A 81 7.42 28.27 10.94
C GLU A 81 7.64 27.82 9.49
N GLY A 82 6.73 26.99 8.99
CA GLY A 82 6.79 26.40 7.66
C GLY A 82 5.59 25.50 7.38
N PRO A 83 5.59 24.81 6.23
CA PRO A 83 4.48 23.94 5.84
C PRO A 83 4.35 22.73 6.78
N VAL A 84 3.13 22.50 7.26
CA VAL A 84 2.81 21.37 8.15
C VAL A 84 2.64 20.07 7.37
N VAL A 85 3.37 19.05 7.80
CA VAL A 85 3.35 17.70 7.24
C VAL A 85 2.88 16.74 8.34
N PRO A 86 1.85 15.91 8.09
CA PRO A 86 1.41 14.93 9.07
C PRO A 86 2.52 13.89 9.30
N GLU A 87 2.85 13.65 10.56
CA GLU A 87 3.84 12.65 10.95
C GLU A 87 3.21 11.27 11.06
N ALA A 88 4.04 10.21 11.02
CA ALA A 88 3.60 8.82 11.20
C ALA A 88 2.57 8.29 10.17
N MET A 89 2.54 8.85 8.95
CA MET A 89 1.74 8.30 7.83
C MET A 89 2.08 6.85 7.47
N GLY A 90 3.29 6.39 7.82
CA GLY A 90 3.69 4.98 7.72
C GLY A 90 2.79 4.03 8.52
N ALA A 91 2.20 4.48 9.64
CA ALA A 91 1.25 3.68 10.40
C ALA A 91 -0.04 3.42 9.61
N VAL A 92 -0.49 4.38 8.81
CA VAL A 92 -1.67 4.22 7.93
C VAL A 92 -1.37 3.22 6.81
N ALA A 93 -0.19 3.28 6.21
CA ALA A 93 0.24 2.31 5.20
C ALA A 93 0.40 0.90 5.78
N GLY A 94 1.01 0.78 6.96
CA GLY A 94 1.21 -0.49 7.65
C GLY A 94 -0.11 -1.16 8.04
N THR A 95 -1.06 -0.40 8.60
CA THR A 95 -2.40 -0.92 8.93
C THR A 95 -3.16 -1.38 7.69
N ALA A 96 -3.12 -0.61 6.60
CA ALA A 96 -3.73 -1.02 5.33
C ALA A 96 -3.10 -2.31 4.77
N PHE A 97 -1.77 -2.44 4.86
CA PHE A 97 -1.07 -3.66 4.46
C PHE A 97 -1.49 -4.87 5.29
N LEU A 98 -1.55 -4.75 6.62
CA LEU A 98 -1.99 -5.83 7.52
C LEU A 98 -3.41 -6.28 7.20
N VAL A 99 -4.34 -5.35 6.98
CA VAL A 99 -5.72 -5.66 6.58
C VAL A 99 -5.74 -6.42 5.25
N CYS A 100 -4.95 -5.99 4.26
CA CYS A 100 -4.84 -6.71 2.99
C CYS A 100 -4.29 -8.13 3.21
N MET A 101 -3.25 -8.30 4.02
CA MET A 101 -2.71 -9.63 4.31
C MET A 101 -3.70 -10.54 5.05
N PHE A 102 -4.49 -10.00 5.99
CA PHE A 102 -5.56 -10.77 6.63
C PHE A 102 -6.63 -11.25 5.65
N ILE A 103 -6.95 -10.44 4.63
CA ILE A 103 -7.85 -10.85 3.54
C ILE A 103 -7.18 -11.86 2.61
N PHE A 104 -5.85 -11.82 2.43
CA PHE A 104 -5.10 -12.74 1.58
C PHE A 104 -4.96 -14.16 2.18
N ILE A 105 -4.79 -14.27 3.50
CA ILE A 105 -4.63 -15.55 4.22
C ILE A 105 -5.63 -16.64 3.78
N PRO A 106 -6.96 -16.43 3.74
CA PRO A 106 -7.89 -17.47 3.31
C PRO A 106 -7.65 -17.94 1.87
N PHE A 107 -7.23 -17.06 0.95
CA PHE A 107 -6.91 -17.46 -0.43
C PHE A 107 -5.69 -18.38 -0.50
N ALA A 108 -4.71 -18.19 0.39
CA ALA A 108 -3.55 -19.07 0.49
C ALA A 108 -3.97 -20.49 0.90
N PHE A 109 -4.83 -20.61 1.93
CA PHE A 109 -5.17 -21.92 2.53
C PHE A 109 -6.33 -22.65 1.86
N VAL A 110 -7.32 -21.95 1.28
CA VAL A 110 -8.43 -22.57 0.52
C VAL A 110 -7.90 -23.36 -0.68
N SER A 111 -6.74 -22.97 -1.22
CA SER A 111 -6.11 -23.64 -2.36
C SER A 111 -5.38 -24.95 -2.00
N GLY A 112 -5.11 -25.21 -0.72
CA GLY A 112 -4.42 -26.41 -0.21
C GLY A 112 -5.33 -27.39 0.56
N GLY A 113 -6.65 -27.13 0.62
CA GLY A 113 -7.61 -27.79 1.50
C GLY A 113 -7.98 -29.24 1.18
N SER A 114 -7.25 -29.97 0.32
CA SER A 114 -7.54 -31.38 0.00
C SER A 114 -6.43 -32.36 0.43
N ARG A 115 -5.52 -31.95 1.33
CA ARG A 115 -4.43 -32.83 1.83
C ARG A 115 -4.43 -33.06 3.35
N TRP A 116 -5.54 -32.74 4.02
CA TRP A 116 -5.75 -33.07 5.43
C TRP A 116 -7.12 -33.74 5.54
N GLY A 117 -7.11 -35.09 5.52
CA GLY A 117 -8.27 -35.97 5.47
C GLY A 117 -7.94 -37.22 4.68
#